data_AF-A0A1H0DTH7-F1
#
_entry.id   AF-A0A1H0DTH7-F1
#
_cell.length_a   1.000
_cell.length_b   1.000
_cell.length_c   1.000
_cell.angle_alpha   90.00
_cell.angle_beta   90.00
_cell.angle_gamma   90.00
#
_symmetry.space_group_name_H-M   'P 1'
#
loop_
_entity.id
_entity.type
_entity.pdbx_description
1 polymer ?
#
loop_
_entity_poly.entity_id
_entity_poly.type
_entity_poly.pdbx_seq_one_letter_code
_entity_poly.pdbx_strand_id
1 'polypeptide(L)'
;MTPPHDHDEVELLPASRFEWERIIRRARLTKPVKLVALLLATYADPDGTRVRPGVELLCLDTGDGDRQVRRIIKALAAHGLVELVRRGGGRGGRGTAAEYRLTLPSNLLERGLLRDLTPAEGDSPDIQMSAQSPEPATESPDIQMSDGSPPSPVDNSERPDIQVSAQTETPQPNDRTSDAVTERLTGHSEPIDRTSGCPTTSHRPTTEETNDYSPPSATTERVRVGEPLDSSPVGKCEHGFTSGTRPDGTPSCAFCRRAAVVVVDFAARRAVGGG
;
A
#
# COMPACT_ATOMS: atom_id res chain seq x y z
N MET A 1 6.87 43.05 21.32
CA MET A 1 7.28 42.17 20.21
C MET A 1 6.60 40.83 20.46
N THR A 2 5.35 40.72 20.04
CA THR A 2 4.62 39.45 20.05
C THR A 2 5.34 38.52 19.07
N PRO A 3 5.73 37.30 19.47
CA PRO A 3 6.25 36.33 18.52
C PRO A 3 5.17 36.10 17.45
N PRO A 4 5.54 35.96 16.16
CA PRO A 4 4.59 35.60 15.11
C PRO A 4 4.11 34.16 15.32
N HIS A 5 3.23 33.97 16.29
CA HIS A 5 2.14 33.00 16.24
C HIS A 5 1.20 33.51 15.13
N ASP A 6 0.72 32.74 14.18
CA ASP A 6 0.31 31.35 14.25
C ASP A 6 0.57 30.68 12.90
N HIS A 7 1.22 29.52 12.90
CA HIS A 7 0.80 28.53 11.93
C HIS A 7 -0.64 28.24 12.30
N ASP A 8 -1.61 28.83 11.58
CA ASP A 8 -3.01 28.44 11.69
C ASP A 8 -3.02 26.91 11.79
N GLU A 9 -3.40 26.39 12.94
CA GLU A 9 -3.53 24.95 13.15
C GLU A 9 -4.63 24.52 12.19
N VAL A 10 -4.21 24.14 10.98
CA VAL A 10 -5.15 23.80 9.94
C VAL A 10 -5.82 22.52 10.37
N GLU A 11 -7.08 22.67 10.74
CA GLU A 11 -7.95 21.59 11.14
C GLU A 11 -7.95 20.51 10.05
N LEU A 12 -7.55 19.31 10.42
CA LEU A 12 -7.55 18.14 9.56
C LEU A 12 -8.87 17.40 9.73
N LEU A 13 -9.73 17.49 8.72
CA LEU A 13 -11.01 16.83 8.72
C LEU A 13 -10.84 15.37 8.25
N PRO A 14 -11.37 14.37 8.98
CA PRO A 14 -11.37 12.99 8.50
C PRO A 14 -12.21 12.88 7.24
N ALA A 15 -11.72 12.17 6.23
CA ALA A 15 -12.40 12.02 4.95
C ALA A 15 -12.67 10.55 4.63
N SER A 16 -13.87 10.27 4.13
CA SER A 16 -14.18 8.93 3.62
C SER A 16 -13.29 8.58 2.43
N ARG A 17 -13.05 7.29 2.20
CA ARG A 17 -12.20 6.83 1.09
C ARG A 17 -12.62 7.43 -0.26
N PHE A 18 -13.90 7.36 -0.59
CA PHE A 18 -14.41 7.77 -1.90
C PHE A 18 -14.38 9.29 -2.11
N GLU A 19 -14.68 10.05 -1.05
CA GLU A 19 -14.56 11.51 -1.07
C GLU A 19 -13.11 11.92 -1.30
N TRP A 20 -12.20 11.32 -0.55
CA TRP A 20 -10.78 11.59 -0.64
C TRP A 20 -10.22 11.25 -2.03
N GLU A 21 -10.56 10.10 -2.61
CA GLU A 21 -10.17 9.73 -3.98
C GLU A 21 -10.64 10.77 -5.02
N ARG A 22 -11.87 11.29 -4.87
CA ARG A 22 -12.43 12.32 -5.76
C ARG A 22 -11.63 13.62 -5.69
N ILE A 23 -11.22 14.02 -4.49
CA ILE A 23 -10.37 15.20 -4.27
C ILE A 23 -8.98 15.00 -4.89
N ILE A 24 -8.33 13.86 -4.63
CA ILE A 24 -6.98 13.57 -5.16
C ILE A 24 -6.94 13.55 -6.69
N ARG A 25 -7.98 13.02 -7.35
CA ARG A 25 -8.07 13.05 -8.82
C ARG A 25 -8.04 14.49 -9.36
N ARG A 26 -8.71 15.42 -8.68
CA ARG A 26 -8.79 16.85 -9.02
C ARG A 26 -7.59 17.67 -8.55
N ALA A 27 -6.81 17.16 -7.61
CA ALA A 27 -5.69 17.88 -7.05
C ALA A 27 -4.53 18.07 -8.04
N ARG A 28 -3.85 19.22 -7.96
CA ARG A 28 -2.63 19.62 -8.71
C ARG A 28 -1.38 18.95 -8.11
N LEU A 29 -1.39 17.63 -8.06
CA LEU A 29 -0.27 16.81 -7.59
C LEU A 29 0.51 16.26 -8.78
N THR A 30 1.82 16.07 -8.62
CA THR A 30 2.63 15.37 -9.62
C THR A 30 2.15 13.93 -9.79
N LYS A 31 2.33 13.35 -10.98
CA LYS A 31 1.92 11.97 -11.29
C LYS A 31 2.34 10.94 -10.22
N PRO A 32 3.61 10.88 -9.75
CA PRO A 32 4.00 9.89 -8.74
C PRO A 32 3.32 10.13 -7.39
N VAL A 33 3.12 11.39 -6.98
CA VAL A 33 2.41 11.72 -5.74
C VAL A 33 0.95 11.28 -5.82
N LYS A 34 0.29 11.55 -6.95
CA LYS A 34 -1.11 11.15 -7.19
C LYS A 34 -1.27 9.62 -7.22
N LEU A 35 -0.32 8.89 -7.81
CA LEU A 35 -0.32 7.42 -7.84
C LEU A 35 -0.25 6.84 -6.41
N VAL A 36 0.76 7.24 -5.63
CA VAL A 36 0.91 6.78 -4.24
C VAL A 36 -0.33 7.14 -3.41
N ALA A 37 -0.85 8.36 -3.56
CA ALA A 37 -2.06 8.79 -2.88
C ALA A 37 -3.24 7.85 -3.17
N LEU A 38 -3.53 7.59 -4.45
CA LEU A 38 -4.63 6.69 -4.83
C LEU A 38 -4.41 5.25 -4.34
N LEU A 39 -3.17 4.75 -4.30
CA LEU A 39 -2.88 3.45 -3.70
C LEU A 39 -3.12 3.45 -2.18
N LEU A 40 -2.76 4.50 -1.44
CA LEU A 40 -3.09 4.58 -0.02
C LEU A 40 -4.61 4.43 0.22
N ALA A 41 -5.44 5.01 -0.64
CA ALA A 41 -6.88 4.88 -0.56
C ALA A 41 -7.39 3.44 -0.83
N THR A 42 -6.72 2.65 -1.66
CA THR A 42 -7.15 1.24 -1.89
C THR A 42 -6.97 0.36 -0.66
N TYR A 43 -6.02 0.72 0.22
CA TYR A 43 -5.75 0.08 1.50
C TYR A 43 -6.56 0.65 2.68
N ALA A 44 -7.38 1.69 2.44
CA ALA A 44 -8.21 2.30 3.48
C ALA A 44 -9.53 1.55 3.68
N ASP A 45 -10.03 1.56 4.92
CA ASP A 45 -11.43 1.23 5.21
C ASP A 45 -12.36 2.30 4.57
N PRO A 46 -13.67 2.02 4.39
CA PRO A 46 -14.59 2.95 3.73
C PRO A 46 -14.66 4.35 4.39
N ASP A 47 -14.42 4.42 5.70
CA ASP A 47 -14.37 5.64 6.50
C ASP A 47 -13.03 6.40 6.40
N GLY A 48 -12.08 5.89 5.59
CA GLY A 48 -10.75 6.47 5.42
C GLY A 48 -9.77 6.12 6.53
N THR A 49 -10.11 5.20 7.44
CA THR A 49 -9.22 4.77 8.52
C THR A 49 -8.41 3.52 8.14
N ARG A 50 -7.57 3.07 9.09
CA ARG A 50 -6.76 1.83 9.02
C ARG A 50 -5.91 1.67 7.76
N VAL A 51 -5.37 2.77 7.25
CA VAL A 51 -4.44 2.75 6.11
C VAL A 51 -3.09 2.21 6.59
N ARG A 52 -2.82 0.92 6.36
CA ARG A 52 -1.62 0.22 6.85
C ARG A 52 -0.72 -0.40 5.75
N PRO A 53 -0.52 0.24 4.59
CA PRO A 53 0.45 -0.29 3.65
C PRO A 53 1.87 -0.06 4.18
N GLY A 54 2.68 -1.12 4.18
CA GLY A 54 4.11 -0.99 4.39
C GLY A 54 4.77 -0.25 3.22
N VAL A 55 5.91 0.41 3.45
CA VAL A 55 6.65 1.09 2.38
C VAL A 55 7.07 0.10 1.30
N GLU A 56 7.48 -1.10 1.68
CA GLU A 56 7.84 -2.19 0.77
C GLU A 56 6.68 -2.59 -0.16
N LEU A 57 5.46 -2.72 0.37
CA LEU A 57 4.27 -3.03 -0.43
C LEU A 57 3.97 -1.92 -1.44
N LEU A 58 4.08 -0.64 -1.02
CA LEU A 58 3.90 0.48 -1.93
C LEU A 58 4.99 0.52 -3.01
N CYS A 59 6.24 0.19 -2.69
CA CYS A 59 7.30 0.06 -3.68
C CYS A 59 6.99 -1.00 -4.73
N LEU A 60 6.43 -2.15 -4.32
CA LEU A 60 6.01 -3.20 -5.24
C LEU A 60 4.88 -2.73 -6.16
N ASP A 61 3.88 -2.04 -5.61
CA ASP A 61 2.72 -1.58 -6.38
C ASP A 61 3.04 -0.41 -7.32
N THR A 62 3.98 0.45 -6.97
CA THR A 62 4.36 1.61 -7.79
C THR A 62 5.55 1.38 -8.71
N GLY A 63 6.43 0.45 -8.36
CA GLY A 63 7.76 0.31 -8.97
C GLY A 63 8.77 1.39 -8.55
N ASP A 64 8.43 2.25 -7.57
CA ASP A 64 9.33 3.30 -7.07
C ASP A 64 10.24 2.80 -5.94
N GLY A 65 11.42 3.42 -5.78
CA GLY A 65 12.34 3.11 -4.67
C GLY A 65 11.83 3.61 -3.30
N ASP A 66 12.23 2.91 -2.23
CA ASP A 66 11.80 3.19 -0.83
C ASP A 66 11.97 4.67 -0.43
N ARG A 67 13.11 5.28 -0.76
CA ARG A 67 13.38 6.70 -0.46
C ARG A 67 12.36 7.63 -1.11
N GLN A 68 11.95 7.34 -2.35
CA GLN A 68 10.97 8.13 -3.09
C GLN A 68 9.58 7.99 -2.47
N VAL A 69 9.15 6.75 -2.20
CA VAL A 69 7.85 6.48 -1.56
C VAL A 69 7.75 7.18 -0.20
N ARG A 70 8.76 7.07 0.66
CA ARG A 70 8.79 7.77 1.96
C ARG A 70 8.72 9.29 1.82
N ARG A 71 9.45 9.86 0.86
CA ARG A 71 9.42 11.29 0.57
C ARG A 71 8.01 11.73 0.14
N ILE A 72 7.34 10.94 -0.71
CA ILE A 72 5.98 11.21 -1.18
C ILE A 72 4.98 11.15 -0.01
N ILE A 73 5.03 10.09 0.82
CA ILE A 73 4.17 9.97 2.00
C ILE A 73 4.39 11.17 2.94
N LYS A 74 5.64 11.56 3.19
CA LYS A 74 5.96 12.75 3.99
C LYS A 74 5.39 14.03 3.38
N ALA A 75 5.43 14.18 2.06
CA ALA A 75 4.82 15.32 1.38
C ALA A 75 3.29 15.33 1.53
N LEU A 76 2.62 14.17 1.36
CA LEU A 76 1.18 14.05 1.59
C LEU A 76 0.79 14.41 3.03
N ALA A 77 1.59 13.99 4.01
CA ALA A 77 1.39 14.33 5.42
C ALA A 77 1.60 15.84 5.68
N ALA A 78 2.63 16.44 5.09
CA ALA A 78 2.87 17.88 5.18
C ALA A 78 1.73 18.71 4.56
N HIS A 79 1.07 18.19 3.53
CA HIS A 79 -0.11 18.82 2.93
C HIS A 79 -1.41 18.57 3.71
N GLY A 80 -1.40 17.74 4.77
CA GLY A 80 -2.60 17.38 5.54
C GLY A 80 -3.53 16.40 4.81
N LEU A 81 -3.05 15.74 3.75
CA LEU A 81 -3.84 14.77 2.97
C LEU A 81 -3.86 13.39 3.64
N VAL A 82 -2.87 13.11 4.49
CA VAL A 82 -2.83 11.92 5.33
C VAL A 82 -2.30 12.29 6.71
N GLU A 83 -2.82 11.64 7.73
CA GLU A 83 -2.39 11.80 9.11
C GLU A 83 -1.77 10.49 9.62
N LEU A 84 -0.63 10.58 10.31
CA LEU A 84 -0.01 9.41 10.95
C LEU A 84 -0.69 9.14 12.29
N VAL A 85 -1.53 8.13 12.35
CA VAL A 85 -2.27 7.73 13.56
C VAL A 85 -1.39 6.92 14.51
N ARG A 86 -0.61 5.98 13.96
CA ARG A 86 0.32 5.16 14.74
C ARG A 86 1.62 4.98 13.98
N ARG A 87 2.72 5.33 14.63
CA ARG A 87 4.06 5.08 14.10
C ARG A 87 4.32 3.57 14.07
N GLY A 88 4.74 3.07 12.90
CA GLY A 88 5.23 1.70 12.78
C GLY A 88 6.55 1.51 13.53
N GLY A 89 6.83 0.29 13.97
CA GLY A 89 8.03 -0.04 14.74
C GLY A 89 8.49 -1.48 14.57
N GLY A 90 9.79 -1.70 14.78
CA GLY A 90 10.40 -3.03 14.68
C GLY A 90 11.87 -2.99 15.09
N ARG A 91 12.14 -3.13 16.39
CA ARG A 91 13.47 -3.52 16.89
C ARG A 91 13.31 -4.94 17.46
N GLY A 92 13.87 -5.94 16.78
CA GLY A 92 13.90 -7.33 17.26
C GLY A 92 12.66 -8.21 16.97
N GLY A 93 11.86 -7.93 15.95
CA GLY A 93 10.70 -8.77 15.60
C GLY A 93 10.05 -8.43 14.26
N ARG A 94 8.89 -9.03 13.96
CA ARG A 94 8.09 -8.71 12.76
C ARG A 94 7.66 -7.24 12.83
N GLY A 95 8.27 -6.41 12.00
CA GLY A 95 8.00 -4.97 11.97
C GLY A 95 6.49 -4.69 11.78
N THR A 96 5.97 -3.74 12.55
CA THR A 96 4.61 -3.23 12.39
C THR A 96 4.61 -2.09 11.38
N ALA A 97 3.70 -2.15 10.41
CA ALA A 97 3.50 -1.05 9.46
C ALA A 97 2.95 0.19 10.20
N ALA A 98 3.31 1.36 9.70
CA ALA A 98 2.68 2.60 10.16
C ALA A 98 1.20 2.61 9.76
N GLU A 99 0.37 3.17 10.63
CA GLU A 99 -1.05 3.35 10.40
C GLU A 99 -1.34 4.81 10.13
N TYR A 100 -2.01 5.07 9.01
CA TYR A 100 -2.43 6.38 8.58
C TYR A 100 -3.97 6.47 8.55
N ARG A 101 -4.45 7.71 8.49
CA ARG A 101 -5.84 8.08 8.23
C ARG A 101 -5.87 9.05 7.05
N LEU A 102 -6.89 8.92 6.20
CA LEU A 102 -7.15 9.88 5.13
C LEU A 102 -7.80 11.14 5.70
N THR A 103 -7.20 12.29 5.41
CA THR A 103 -7.66 13.59 5.92
C THR A 103 -7.69 14.62 4.82
N LEU A 104 -8.43 15.70 5.05
CA LEU A 104 -8.44 16.88 4.20
C LEU A 104 -8.26 18.13 5.08
N PRO A 105 -7.31 19.02 4.75
CA PRO A 105 -7.22 20.31 5.43
C PRO A 105 -8.47 21.14 5.15
N SER A 106 -9.00 21.84 6.15
CA SER A 106 -10.14 22.75 5.99
C SER A 106 -9.91 23.84 4.92
N ASN A 107 -8.68 24.29 4.76
CA ASN A 107 -8.28 25.31 3.77
C ASN A 107 -7.67 24.73 2.47
N LEU A 108 -8.15 23.57 2.02
CA LEU A 108 -7.61 22.88 0.83
C LEU A 108 -7.62 23.76 -0.44
N LEU A 109 -8.66 24.58 -0.61
CA LEU A 109 -8.81 25.50 -1.74
C LEU A 109 -7.78 26.63 -1.70
N GLU A 110 -7.58 27.25 -0.53
CA GLU A 110 -6.63 28.36 -0.33
C GLU A 110 -5.18 27.95 -0.59
N ARG A 111 -4.87 26.67 -0.35
CA ARG A 111 -3.55 26.08 -0.65
C ARG A 111 -3.29 25.89 -2.15
N GLY A 112 -4.25 26.17 -3.03
CA GLY A 112 -4.13 25.99 -4.48
C GLY A 112 -3.95 24.53 -4.91
N LEU A 113 -4.31 23.58 -4.03
CA LEU A 113 -4.16 22.15 -4.31
C LEU A 113 -5.23 21.64 -5.26
N LEU A 114 -6.41 22.27 -5.34
CA LEU A 114 -7.45 21.87 -6.27
C LEU A 114 -7.31 22.61 -7.60
N ARG A 115 -7.66 21.93 -8.70
CA ARG A 115 -7.95 22.61 -9.95
C ARG A 115 -9.26 23.36 -9.79
N ASP A 116 -9.27 24.67 -10.03
CA ASP A 116 -10.50 25.43 -10.13
C ASP A 116 -11.41 24.75 -11.15
N LEU A 117 -12.54 24.29 -10.65
CA LEU A 117 -13.63 23.74 -11.45
C LEU A 117 -14.59 24.84 -11.86
N THR A 118 -14.24 26.12 -11.70
CA THR A 118 -14.88 27.16 -12.50
C THR A 118 -14.83 26.62 -13.91
N PRO A 119 -15.98 26.24 -14.51
CA PRO A 119 -16.00 25.95 -15.94
C PRO A 119 -15.29 27.15 -16.54
N ALA A 120 -14.28 26.91 -17.36
CA ALA A 120 -13.64 28.03 -18.04
C ALA A 120 -14.76 28.71 -18.84
N GLU A 121 -15.40 29.73 -18.26
CA GLU A 121 -16.55 30.43 -18.85
C GLU A 121 -16.13 31.23 -20.09
N GLY A 122 -14.90 31.06 -20.57
CA GLY A 122 -14.35 31.74 -21.73
C GLY A 122 -13.42 30.89 -22.59
N ASP A 123 -13.37 29.57 -22.40
CA ASP A 123 -12.61 28.69 -23.30
C ASP A 123 -13.53 27.56 -23.80
N SER A 124 -14.71 27.95 -24.28
CA SER A 124 -15.25 27.26 -25.46
C SER A 124 -14.20 27.49 -26.55
N PRO A 125 -13.39 26.50 -26.97
CA PRO A 125 -12.86 26.58 -28.30
C PRO A 125 -14.09 26.81 -29.17
N ASP A 126 -14.06 27.90 -29.93
CA ASP A 126 -14.99 28.14 -31.01
C ASP A 126 -14.80 26.97 -31.99
N ILE A 127 -15.35 25.81 -31.63
CA ILE A 127 -15.71 24.75 -32.55
C ILE A 127 -16.84 25.42 -33.31
N GLN A 128 -16.44 26.24 -34.29
CA GLN A 128 -17.17 26.38 -35.52
C GLN A 128 -17.48 24.95 -35.95
N MET A 129 -18.62 24.45 -35.50
CA MET A 129 -19.42 23.53 -36.29
C MET A 129 -19.71 24.32 -37.57
N SER A 130 -18.74 24.30 -38.48
CA SER A 130 -18.96 24.58 -39.87
C SER A 130 -19.99 23.56 -40.30
N ALA A 131 -21.25 23.99 -40.22
CA ALA A 131 -22.36 23.49 -40.99
C ALA A 131 -22.08 23.79 -42.47
N GLN A 132 -21.00 23.24 -43.00
CA GLN A 132 -20.88 22.99 -44.43
C GLN A 132 -21.50 21.63 -44.65
N SER A 133 -22.81 21.67 -44.82
CA SER A 133 -23.47 20.80 -45.77
C SER A 133 -22.87 21.09 -47.15
N PRO A 134 -22.22 20.11 -47.77
CA PRO A 134 -22.46 19.86 -49.17
C PRO A 134 -23.30 18.58 -49.24
N GLU A 135 -24.50 18.72 -49.80
CA GLU A 135 -25.10 17.61 -50.51
C GLU A 135 -24.12 17.14 -51.59
N PRO A 136 -23.87 15.83 -51.69
CA PRO A 136 -23.78 15.23 -53.00
C PRO A 136 -24.96 14.28 -53.18
N ALA A 137 -25.70 14.60 -54.24
CA ALA A 137 -26.68 13.73 -54.84
C ALA A 137 -26.15 12.30 -55.00
N THR A 138 -27.02 11.35 -54.68
CA THR A 138 -27.36 10.18 -55.50
C THR A 138 -26.26 9.65 -56.42
N GLU A 139 -25.62 8.55 -56.02
CA GLU A 139 -25.40 7.42 -56.92
C GLU A 139 -25.15 6.14 -56.11
N SER A 140 -26.10 5.22 -56.19
CA SER A 140 -25.98 3.84 -55.72
C SER A 140 -24.88 3.11 -56.48
N PRO A 141 -24.11 2.28 -55.78
CA PRO A 141 -23.81 0.96 -56.33
C PRO A 141 -24.32 -0.13 -55.38
N ASP A 142 -25.00 -1.10 -55.99
CA ASP A 142 -25.33 -2.42 -55.43
C ASP A 142 -24.16 -2.98 -54.61
N ILE A 143 -24.37 -3.16 -53.30
CA ILE A 143 -23.54 -4.05 -52.49
C ILE A 143 -24.42 -5.22 -52.07
N GLN A 144 -24.17 -6.33 -52.77
CA GLN A 144 -24.68 -7.66 -52.54
C GLN A 144 -24.80 -8.00 -51.05
N MET A 145 -25.97 -8.52 -50.70
CA MET A 145 -26.14 -9.37 -49.53
C MET A 145 -25.29 -10.64 -49.73
N SER A 146 -24.16 -10.72 -49.03
CA SER A 146 -23.51 -12.00 -48.76
C SER A 146 -23.95 -12.48 -47.38
N ASP A 147 -24.86 -13.43 -47.48
CA ASP A 147 -25.32 -14.38 -46.47
C ASP A 147 -24.15 -15.17 -45.85
N GLY A 148 -24.32 -15.55 -44.59
CA GLY A 148 -23.72 -16.75 -44.01
C GLY A 148 -22.24 -16.74 -43.61
N SER A 149 -21.97 -16.49 -42.33
CA SER A 149 -21.30 -17.49 -41.49
C SER A 149 -21.42 -17.18 -39.99
N PRO A 150 -21.96 -18.09 -39.16
CA PRO A 150 -21.88 -17.97 -37.72
C PRO A 150 -20.41 -18.13 -37.26
N PRO A 151 -19.98 -17.42 -36.20
CA PRO A 151 -18.64 -17.58 -35.66
C PRO A 151 -18.49 -19.00 -35.08
N SER A 152 -17.58 -19.77 -35.67
CA SER A 152 -17.16 -21.07 -35.12
C SER A 152 -16.63 -20.92 -33.69
N PRO A 153 -16.93 -21.89 -32.80
CA PRO A 153 -16.41 -21.90 -31.44
C PRO A 153 -14.89 -22.09 -31.48
N VAL A 154 -14.16 -21.14 -30.90
CA VAL A 154 -12.71 -21.21 -30.77
C VAL A 154 -12.38 -22.23 -29.68
N ASP A 155 -11.92 -23.41 -30.09
CA ASP A 155 -11.38 -24.45 -29.22
C ASP A 155 -9.96 -24.03 -28.79
N ASN A 156 -9.85 -23.41 -27.62
CA ASN A 156 -8.58 -23.06 -26.98
C ASN A 156 -7.98 -24.27 -26.24
N SER A 157 -7.86 -25.41 -26.92
CA SER A 157 -7.15 -26.59 -26.45
C SER A 157 -5.69 -26.59 -26.89
N GLU A 158 -4.96 -25.51 -26.62
CA GLU A 158 -3.49 -25.52 -26.69
C GLU A 158 -2.91 -25.28 -25.30
N ARG A 159 -2.66 -26.39 -24.62
CA ARG A 159 -1.77 -26.47 -23.46
C ARG A 159 -0.34 -26.21 -23.95
N PRO A 160 0.38 -25.21 -23.44
CA PRO A 160 1.82 -25.22 -23.55
C PRO A 160 2.38 -26.27 -22.59
N ASP A 161 2.97 -27.33 -23.14
CA ASP A 161 3.86 -28.23 -22.43
C ASP A 161 5.09 -27.43 -21.95
N ILE A 162 5.00 -26.88 -20.74
CA ILE A 162 6.16 -26.38 -20.01
C ILE A 162 6.86 -27.60 -19.45
N GLN A 163 7.87 -28.08 -20.18
CA GLN A 163 8.90 -28.96 -19.64
C GLN A 163 9.63 -28.22 -18.51
N VAL A 164 9.18 -28.44 -17.27
CA VAL A 164 9.93 -28.08 -16.07
C VAL A 164 11.07 -29.09 -15.94
N SER A 165 12.22 -28.73 -16.52
CA SER A 165 13.49 -29.37 -16.18
C SER A 165 13.78 -29.15 -14.70
N ALA A 166 13.57 -30.20 -13.91
CA ALA A 166 14.03 -30.28 -12.54
C ALA A 166 15.57 -30.34 -12.54
N GLN A 167 16.22 -29.19 -12.39
CA GLN A 167 17.59 -29.12 -11.90
C GLN A 167 17.56 -28.79 -10.42
N THR A 168 17.76 -29.83 -9.63
CA THR A 168 18.01 -29.80 -8.20
C THR A 168 19.40 -29.21 -7.97
N GLU A 169 19.50 -27.88 -7.87
CA GLU A 169 20.68 -27.25 -7.29
C GLU A 169 20.45 -27.05 -5.79
N THR A 170 21.15 -27.89 -5.04
CA THR A 170 21.30 -27.83 -3.59
C THR A 170 22.06 -26.55 -3.22
N PRO A 171 21.56 -25.72 -2.28
CA PRO A 171 22.35 -24.63 -1.74
C PRO A 171 23.46 -25.21 -0.86
N GLN A 172 24.72 -25.09 -1.31
CA GLN A 172 25.88 -25.29 -0.46
C GLN A 172 25.89 -24.26 0.67
N PRO A 173 26.12 -24.67 1.93
CA PRO A 173 26.40 -23.74 3.01
C PRO A 173 27.83 -23.21 2.86
N ASN A 174 27.98 -21.95 2.49
CA ASN A 174 29.26 -21.26 2.62
C ASN A 174 29.49 -20.90 4.09
N ASP A 175 30.07 -21.86 4.81
CA ASP A 175 30.93 -21.60 5.95
C ASP A 175 32.18 -20.87 5.46
N ARG A 176 32.28 -19.57 5.75
CA ARG A 176 33.57 -18.88 5.82
C ARG A 176 33.67 -18.07 7.11
N THR A 177 34.21 -18.78 8.09
CA THR A 177 35.03 -18.31 9.20
C THR A 177 35.95 -17.13 8.84
N SER A 178 35.87 -16.11 9.70
CA SER A 178 36.95 -15.53 10.49
C SER A 178 38.22 -14.94 9.84
N ASP A 179 38.46 -13.71 10.28
CA ASP A 179 39.73 -13.12 10.72
C ASP A 179 40.73 -12.48 9.73
N ALA A 180 41.01 -11.22 10.09
CA ALA A 180 42.29 -10.53 10.11
C ALA A 180 43.04 -10.31 8.79
N VAL A 181 42.96 -9.07 8.27
CA VAL A 181 44.15 -8.37 7.75
C VAL A 181 44.09 -6.90 8.16
N THR A 182 44.98 -6.56 9.09
CA THR A 182 45.45 -5.21 9.41
C THR A 182 46.23 -4.57 8.26
N GLU A 183 46.35 -3.25 8.37
CA GLU A 183 47.41 -2.39 7.82
C GLU A 183 47.19 -1.65 6.49
N ARG A 184 47.35 -0.34 6.64
CA ARG A 184 48.04 0.61 5.74
C ARG A 184 47.35 0.92 4.41
N LEU A 185 46.79 2.14 4.36
CA LEU A 185 47.25 3.14 3.38
C LEU A 185 47.00 4.56 3.92
N THR A 186 48.13 5.17 4.25
CA THR A 186 48.40 6.59 4.46
C THR A 186 48.07 7.44 3.24
N GLY A 187 47.60 8.66 3.50
CA GLY A 187 48.05 9.84 2.75
C GLY A 187 47.06 10.44 1.75
N HIS A 188 46.30 11.45 2.18
CA HIS A 188 46.40 12.84 1.69
C HIS A 188 45.19 13.64 2.16
N SER A 189 45.41 14.49 3.15
CA SER A 189 44.45 15.51 3.59
C SER A 189 45.12 16.86 3.39
N GLU A 190 44.61 17.64 2.46
CA GLU A 190 45.01 19.04 2.29
C GLU A 190 44.48 19.91 3.45
N PRO A 191 45.18 21.01 3.78
CA PRO A 191 44.85 21.86 4.90
C PRO A 191 43.75 22.86 4.50
N ILE A 192 42.56 22.74 5.11
CA ILE A 192 41.57 23.81 5.07
C ILE A 192 41.80 24.70 6.28
N ASP A 193 42.08 25.96 5.99
CA ASP A 193 42.34 27.04 6.93
C ASP A 193 41.23 27.16 7.99
N ARG A 194 41.68 27.15 9.24
CA ARG A 194 40.87 27.35 10.44
C ARG A 194 40.56 28.84 10.57
N THR A 195 39.31 29.22 10.30
CA THR A 195 38.77 30.47 10.83
C THR A 195 38.30 30.25 12.26
N SER A 196 38.96 30.95 13.17
CA SER A 196 38.77 30.92 14.62
C SER A 196 37.44 31.54 15.05
N GLY A 197 36.78 30.90 16.02
CA GLY A 197 35.88 31.60 16.94
C GLY A 197 34.50 30.96 17.10
N CYS A 198 34.39 29.92 17.91
CA CYS A 198 33.14 29.67 18.66
C CYS A 198 33.45 28.98 20.00
N PRO A 199 32.91 29.51 21.12
CA PRO A 199 33.23 29.06 22.47
C PRO A 199 32.61 27.69 22.79
N THR A 200 33.45 26.82 23.33
CA THR A 200 33.11 25.50 23.86
C THR A 200 32.32 25.60 25.16
N THR A 201 31.02 25.29 25.11
CA THR A 201 30.25 24.92 26.30
C THR A 201 30.39 23.42 26.53
N SER A 202 31.29 23.07 27.46
CA SER A 202 31.50 21.71 27.96
C SER A 202 30.35 21.32 28.89
N HIS A 203 29.45 20.45 28.44
CA HIS A 203 28.53 19.73 29.33
C HIS A 203 28.84 18.24 29.27
N ARG A 204 29.55 17.82 30.33
CA ARG A 204 29.79 16.46 30.80
C ARG A 204 28.46 15.80 31.20
N PRO A 205 28.09 14.63 30.65
CA PRO A 205 27.09 13.78 31.28
C PRO A 205 27.77 12.87 32.30
N THR A 206 27.32 13.00 33.53
CA THR A 206 27.63 12.16 34.69
C THR A 206 27.18 10.73 34.42
N THR A 207 28.11 9.78 34.58
CA THR A 207 27.84 8.35 34.77
C THR A 207 27.22 8.17 36.15
N GLU A 208 25.93 7.81 36.21
CA GLU A 208 25.29 7.32 37.44
C GLU A 208 24.73 5.91 37.22
N GLU A 209 25.26 5.03 38.08
CA GLU A 209 24.66 3.88 38.74
C GLU A 209 23.84 2.86 37.94
N THR A 210 24.55 1.77 37.65
CA THR A 210 24.08 0.39 37.64
C THR A 210 23.09 0.11 38.78
N ASN A 211 21.82 -0.03 38.43
CA ASN A 211 20.80 -0.59 39.31
C ASN A 211 20.61 -2.07 38.93
N ASP A 212 21.28 -2.94 39.69
CA ASP A 212 21.11 -4.40 39.66
C ASP A 212 19.71 -4.75 40.21
N TYR A 213 18.73 -4.89 39.32
CA TYR A 213 17.44 -5.50 39.67
C TYR A 213 17.30 -6.84 38.94
N SER A 214 17.68 -7.91 39.64
CA SER A 214 17.36 -9.29 39.24
C SER A 214 15.88 -9.56 39.49
N PRO A 215 15.06 -9.84 38.47
CA PRO A 215 13.70 -10.30 38.67
C PRO A 215 13.70 -11.75 39.20
N PRO A 216 12.79 -12.12 40.13
CA PRO A 216 12.65 -13.48 40.60
C PRO A 216 12.18 -14.39 39.45
N SER A 217 12.93 -15.47 39.23
CA SER A 217 12.55 -16.54 38.30
C SER A 217 11.24 -17.19 38.76
N ALA A 218 10.17 -16.92 38.02
CA ALA A 218 8.92 -17.64 38.16
C ALA A 218 9.05 -18.99 37.44
N THR A 219 9.29 -20.04 38.23
CA THR A 219 9.25 -21.44 37.80
C THR A 219 7.81 -21.77 37.40
N THR A 220 7.50 -21.73 36.10
CA THR A 220 6.24 -22.27 35.58
C THR A 220 6.43 -23.75 35.30
N GLU A 221 5.78 -24.55 36.14
CA GLU A 221 5.66 -26.00 36.06
C GLU A 221 4.97 -26.37 34.74
N ARG A 222 5.75 -26.96 33.82
CA ARG A 222 5.23 -27.49 32.55
C ARG A 222 4.39 -28.73 32.82
N VAL A 223 3.08 -28.56 32.83
CA VAL A 223 2.12 -29.65 32.65
C VAL A 223 2.36 -30.27 31.26
N ARG A 224 2.83 -31.52 31.24
CA ARG A 224 2.92 -32.34 30.01
C ARG A 224 1.50 -32.65 29.54
N VAL A 225 1.04 -31.90 28.54
CA VAL A 225 -0.16 -32.23 27.78
C VAL A 225 0.17 -33.38 26.84
N GLY A 226 -0.73 -34.35 26.80
CA GLY A 226 -0.56 -35.68 26.20
C GLY A 226 -0.32 -35.72 24.69
N GLU A 227 0.03 -36.93 24.28
CA GLU A 227 0.43 -37.35 22.94
C GLU A 227 -0.48 -36.85 21.80
N PRO A 228 0.10 -36.41 20.67
CA PRO A 228 -0.67 -36.04 19.50
C PRO A 228 -1.22 -37.29 18.80
N LEU A 229 -2.54 -37.43 18.82
CA LEU A 229 -3.27 -38.39 17.99
C LEU A 229 -3.05 -38.05 16.50
N ASP A 230 -2.60 -39.06 15.76
CA ASP A 230 -2.70 -39.30 14.32
C ASP A 230 -3.13 -38.10 13.45
N SER A 231 -2.14 -37.38 12.92
CA SER A 231 -2.34 -36.36 11.89
C SER A 231 -2.66 -37.05 10.56
N SER A 232 -3.95 -37.28 10.30
CA SER A 232 -4.45 -37.62 8.97
C SER A 232 -3.99 -36.58 7.94
N PRO A 233 -3.70 -37.00 6.69
CA PRO A 233 -3.17 -36.10 5.67
C PRO A 233 -4.15 -34.97 5.41
N VAL A 234 -3.70 -33.76 5.76
CA VAL A 234 -4.42 -32.51 5.56
C VAL A 234 -4.61 -32.31 4.05
N GLY A 235 -5.81 -32.61 3.55
CA GLY A 235 -6.17 -32.33 2.16
C GLY A 235 -5.95 -30.85 1.86
N LYS A 236 -5.69 -30.49 0.59
CA LYS A 236 -5.75 -29.08 0.18
C LYS A 236 -7.16 -28.77 -0.29
N CYS A 237 -7.67 -27.59 0.02
CA CYS A 237 -8.90 -27.12 -0.64
C CYS A 237 -8.60 -26.79 -2.11
N GLU A 238 -9.64 -26.59 -2.91
CA GLU A 238 -9.51 -26.22 -4.34
C GLU A 238 -8.75 -24.90 -4.57
N HIS A 239 -8.63 -24.07 -3.53
CA HIS A 239 -7.83 -22.84 -3.55
C HIS A 239 -6.34 -23.08 -3.21
N GLY A 240 -5.89 -24.33 -3.09
CA GLY A 240 -4.49 -24.71 -2.83
C GLY A 240 -4.01 -24.55 -1.38
N PHE A 241 -4.88 -24.11 -0.46
CA PHE A 241 -4.55 -23.98 0.97
C PHE A 241 -4.81 -25.27 1.73
N THR A 242 -4.14 -25.45 2.87
CA THR A 242 -4.42 -26.55 3.80
C THR A 242 -5.90 -26.52 4.23
N SER A 243 -6.63 -27.58 3.89
CA SER A 243 -8.01 -27.75 4.32
C SER A 243 -8.01 -28.04 5.82
N GLY A 244 -8.73 -27.22 6.56
CA GLY A 244 -8.83 -27.34 8.00
C GLY A 244 -9.87 -26.36 8.51
N THR A 245 -10.46 -26.68 9.65
CA THR A 245 -11.35 -25.80 10.38
C THR A 245 -10.59 -25.17 11.54
N ARG A 246 -10.86 -23.88 11.76
CA ARG A 246 -10.43 -23.18 12.97
C ARG A 246 -11.24 -23.68 14.18
N PRO A 247 -10.80 -23.39 15.42
CA PRO A 247 -11.55 -23.73 16.63
C PRO A 247 -12.97 -23.14 16.66
N ASP A 248 -13.21 -22.08 15.89
CA ASP A 248 -14.51 -21.43 15.72
C ASP A 248 -15.43 -22.13 14.69
N GLY A 249 -15.00 -23.26 14.12
CA GLY A 249 -15.72 -24.01 13.11
C GLY A 249 -15.63 -23.44 11.68
N THR A 250 -14.95 -22.30 11.48
CA THR A 250 -14.83 -21.69 10.15
C THR A 250 -13.68 -22.30 9.34
N PRO A 251 -13.78 -22.36 8.00
CA PRO A 251 -12.69 -22.89 7.19
C PRO A 251 -11.45 -21.99 7.28
N SER A 252 -10.27 -22.59 7.37
CA SER A 252 -8.99 -21.87 7.46
C SER A 252 -8.66 -21.06 6.20
N CYS A 253 -9.15 -21.49 5.04
CA CYS A 253 -8.96 -20.79 3.77
C CYS A 253 -9.87 -19.55 3.68
N ALA A 254 -9.26 -18.37 3.44
CA ALA A 254 -9.99 -17.10 3.34
C ALA A 254 -11.06 -17.08 2.23
N PHE A 255 -10.83 -17.77 1.13
CA PHE A 255 -11.77 -17.87 0.01
C PHE A 255 -12.97 -18.76 0.35
N CYS A 256 -12.74 -19.93 0.95
CA CYS A 256 -13.82 -20.79 1.46
C CYS A 256 -14.70 -20.08 2.51
N ARG A 257 -14.12 -19.21 3.36
CA ARG A 257 -14.91 -18.42 4.33
C ARG A 257 -15.86 -17.44 3.65
N ARG A 258 -15.42 -16.77 2.58
CA ARG A 258 -16.29 -15.82 1.86
C ARG A 258 -17.45 -16.55 1.20
N ALA A 259 -17.22 -17.74 0.63
CA ALA A 259 -18.28 -18.57 0.05
C ALA A 259 -19.31 -19.02 1.11
N ALA A 260 -18.86 -19.41 2.31
CA ALA A 260 -19.75 -19.85 3.38
C ALA A 260 -20.72 -18.75 3.86
N VAL A 261 -20.27 -17.48 3.95
CA VAL A 261 -21.11 -16.36 4.41
C VAL A 261 -22.27 -16.08 3.44
N VAL A 262 -22.04 -16.24 2.13
CA VAL A 262 -23.08 -15.99 1.12
C VAL A 262 -24.21 -17.02 1.19
N VAL A 263 -23.91 -18.27 1.56
CA VAL A 263 -24.92 -19.34 1.68
C VAL A 263 -25.85 -19.11 2.88
N VAL A 264 -25.33 -18.58 4.00
CA VAL A 264 -26.15 -18.32 5.20
C VAL A 264 -27.12 -17.15 4.97
N ASP A 265 -26.70 -16.12 4.24
CA ASP A 265 -27.55 -14.95 3.93
C ASP A 265 -28.67 -15.31 2.93
N PHE A 266 -28.41 -16.22 1.99
CA PHE A 266 -29.43 -16.70 1.04
C PHE A 266 -30.50 -17.58 1.71
N ALA A 267 -30.11 -18.38 2.71
CA ALA A 267 -31.04 -19.18 3.51
C ALA A 267 -31.93 -18.29 4.40
N ALA A 268 -31.39 -17.23 4.99
CA ALA A 268 -32.14 -16.30 5.84
C ALA A 268 -33.20 -15.51 5.06
N ARG A 269 -32.91 -15.09 3.82
CA ARG A 269 -33.86 -14.32 2.99
C ARG A 269 -35.03 -15.15 2.47
N ARG A 270 -34.87 -16.47 2.33
CA ARG A 270 -35.95 -17.36 1.89
C ARG A 270 -37.00 -17.62 2.97
N ALA A 271 -36.66 -17.43 4.24
CA ALA A 271 -37.56 -17.65 5.37
C ALA A 271 -38.54 -16.49 5.64
N VAL A 272 -38.30 -15.29 5.09
CA VAL A 272 -39.07 -14.07 5.41
C VAL A 272 -40.13 -13.72 4.35
N GLY A 273 -40.12 -14.34 3.17
CA GLY A 273 -41.00 -14.00 2.04
C GLY A 273 -42.17 -14.95 1.75
N GLY A 274 -42.53 -15.84 2.67
CA GLY A 274 -43.53 -16.89 2.43
C GLY A 274 -44.70 -16.90 3.41
N GLY A 275 -45.33 -15.74 3.63
CA GLY A 275 -46.55 -15.58 4.43
C GLY A 275 -47.55 -14.67 3.73
#